data_AF-A0A286R0W6-F1
#
_entry.id   AF-A0A286R0W6-F1
#
_cell.length_a   1.000
_cell.length_b   1.000
_cell.length_c   1.000
_cell.angle_alpha   90.00
_cell.angle_beta   90.00
_cell.angle_gamma   90.00
#
_symmetry.space_group_name_H-M   'P 1'
#
loop_
_entity.id
_entity.type
_entity.pdbx_description
1 polymer ?
#
loop_
_entity_poly.entity_id
_entity_poly.type
_entity_poly.pdbx_seq_one_letter_code
_entity_poly.pdbx_strand_id
1 'polypeptide(L)' 'GHIELARPVFHPGFIVKVKKILECICVNCGRLKADSSDPTFADRIRHVRDPKARMQAVWNYCKS' A
#
# COMPACT_ATOMS: atom_id res chain seq x y z
N GLY A 1 -18.43 8.95 -23.21
CA GLY A 1 -18.11 7.64 -23.80
C GLY A 1 -16.93 7.03 -23.05
N HIS A 2 -16.77 5.71 -23.10
CA HIS A 2 -15.60 4.99 -22.59
C HIS A 2 -15.16 3.96 -23.63
N ILE A 3 -13.93 3.46 -23.52
CA ILE A 3 -13.38 2.42 -24.40
C ILE A 3 -12.98 1.24 -23.51
N GLU A 4 -13.46 0.05 -23.84
CA GLU A 4 -13.04 -1.19 -23.20
C GLU A 4 -11.75 -1.71 -23.86
N LEU A 5 -10.74 -1.99 -23.05
CA LEU A 5 -9.46 -2.52 -23.52
C LEU A 5 -9.47 -4.04 -23.43
N ALA A 6 -8.80 -4.70 -24.38
CA ALA A 6 -8.69 -6.16 -24.39
C ALA A 6 -7.94 -6.74 -23.18
N ARG A 7 -7.09 -5.94 -22.52
CA ARG A 7 -6.29 -6.32 -21.37
C ARG A 7 -6.13 -5.15 -20.40
N PRO A 8 -5.95 -5.40 -19.09
CA PRO A 8 -5.61 -4.35 -18.14
C PRO A 8 -4.24 -3.75 -18.45
N VAL A 9 -4.12 -2.45 -18.24
CA VAL A 9 -2.89 -1.67 -18.41
C VAL A 9 -2.62 -0.84 -17.17
N PHE A 10 -1.35 -0.70 -16.80
CA PHE A 10 -0.97 0.19 -15.71
C PHE A 10 -1.09 1.65 -16.14
N HIS A 11 -1.66 2.47 -15.27
CA HIS A 11 -1.66 3.92 -15.45
C HIS A 11 -0.30 4.50 -15.01
N PRO A 12 0.45 5.20 -15.90
CA PRO A 12 1.79 5.70 -15.59
C PRO A 12 1.84 6.60 -14.35
N GLY A 13 0.84 7.46 -14.16
CA GLY A 13 0.74 8.35 -12.98
C GLY A 13 0.55 7.65 -11.64
N PHE A 14 0.17 6.37 -11.63
CA PHE A 14 -0.08 5.60 -10.40
C PHE A 14 0.90 4.45 -10.19
N ILE A 15 1.80 4.19 -11.15
CA ILE A 15 2.68 3.00 -11.11
C ILE A 15 3.53 2.95 -9.84
N VAL A 16 4.03 4.11 -9.37
CA VAL A 16 4.80 4.21 -8.12
C VAL A 16 3.94 3.87 -6.90
N LYS A 17 2.68 4.31 -6.88
CA LYS A 17 1.76 4.03 -5.78
C LYS A 17 1.36 2.55 -5.76
N VAL A 18 1.10 1.97 -6.94
CA VAL A 18 0.81 0.54 -7.10
C VAL A 18 1.98 -0.30 -6.60
N LYS A 19 3.21 0.01 -6.99
CA LYS A 19 4.41 -0.66 -6.49
C LYS A 19 4.48 -0.65 -4.96
N LYS A 20 4.33 0.53 -4.33
CA LYS A 20 4.33 0.64 -2.86
C LYS A 20 3.24 -0.21 -2.20
N ILE A 21 2.04 -0.26 -2.77
CA ILE A 21 0.94 -1.10 -2.25
C ILE A 21 1.31 -2.59 -2.33
N LEU A 22 1.82 -3.04 -3.48
CA LEU A 22 2.24 -4.43 -3.68
C LEU A 22 3.38 -4.83 -2.72
N GLU A 23 4.27 -3.89 -2.37
CA GLU A 23 5.32 -4.11 -1.37
C GLU A 23 4.76 -4.21 0.07
N CYS A 24 3.58 -3.64 0.35
CA CYS A 24 2.94 -3.68 1.65
C CYS A 24 2.11 -4.94 1.90
N ILE A 25 1.71 -5.66 0.86
CA ILE A 25 0.81 -6.82 0.97
C ILE A 25 1.51 -8.13 0.59
N CYS A 26 0.97 -9.24 1.08
CA CYS A 26 1.32 -10.55 0.56
C CYS A 26 0.70 -10.74 -0.83
N VAL A 27 1.51 -10.97 -1.85
CA VAL A 27 1.05 -11.15 -3.24
C VAL A 27 0.21 -12.41 -3.45
N ASN A 28 0.21 -13.35 -2.50
CA ASN A 28 -0.57 -14.59 -2.58
C ASN A 28 -1.95 -14.47 -1.92
N CYS A 29 -2.06 -13.78 -0.77
CA CYS A 29 -3.32 -13.72 -0.01
C CYS A 29 -3.93 -12.31 0.11
N GLY A 30 -3.24 -11.28 -0.37
CA GLY A 30 -3.71 -9.89 -0.36
C GLY A 30 -3.71 -9.21 1.02
N ARG A 31 -3.31 -9.91 2.09
CA ARG A 31 -3.24 -9.33 3.44
C ARG A 31 -2.07 -8.37 3.59
N LEU A 32 -2.24 -7.35 4.42
CA LEU A 32 -1.16 -6.45 4.81
C LEU A 32 -0.07 -7.24 5.56
N LYS A 33 1.20 -6.98 5.24
CA LYS A 33 2.34 -7.57 5.94
C LYS A 33 2.51 -7.04 7.37
N ALA A 34 1.94 -5.88 7.65
CA ALA A 34 1.88 -5.29 8.97
C ALA A 34 0.55 -5.60 9.66
N ASP A 35 0.61 -5.87 10.96
CA ASP A 35 -0.56 -6.15 11.80
C ASP A 35 -0.68 -5.10 12.90
N SER A 36 -1.87 -4.55 13.09
CA SER A 36 -2.20 -3.64 14.21
C SER A 36 -2.13 -4.31 15.58
N SER A 37 -2.05 -5.64 15.65
CA SER A 37 -1.75 -6.34 16.90
C SER A 37 -0.29 -6.18 17.34
N ASP A 38 0.64 -5.86 16.43
CA ASP A 38 2.02 -5.52 16.78
C ASP A 38 2.04 -4.11 17.40
N PRO A 39 2.38 -3.96 18.70
CA PRO A 39 2.44 -2.66 19.35
C PRO A 39 3.39 -1.68 18.64
N THR A 40 4.46 -2.19 18.02
CA THR A 40 5.46 -1.40 17.30
C THR A 40 4.87 -0.75 16.06
N PHE A 41 4.06 -1.51 15.31
CA PHE A 41 3.37 -0.99 14.15
C PHE A 41 2.21 -0.07 14.55
N ALA A 42 1.41 -0.51 15.52
CA ALA A 42 0.25 0.23 16.00
C ALA A 42 0.64 1.65 16.47
N ASP A 43 1.70 1.78 17.27
CA ASP A 43 2.19 3.07 17.75
C ASP A 43 2.64 3.99 16.60
N ARG A 44 3.37 3.45 15.61
CA ARG A 44 3.84 4.20 14.43
C ARG A 44 2.71 4.80 13.60
N ILE A 45 1.56 4.13 13.52
CA ILE A 45 0.43 4.62 12.71
C ILE A 45 -0.62 5.36 13.52
N ARG A 46 -0.66 5.19 14.86
CA ARG A 46 -1.72 5.69 15.75
C ARG A 46 -1.98 7.18 15.60
N HIS A 47 -0.91 7.97 15.46
CA HIS A 47 -0.99 9.42 15.42
C HIS A 47 -0.93 10.01 14.01
N VAL A 48 -0.74 9.18 12.97
CA VAL A 48 -0.59 9.66 11.58
C VAL A 48 -1.96 9.78 10.92
N ARG A 49 -2.53 11.00 10.97
CA ARG A 49 -3.84 11.30 10.38
C ARG A 49 -3.78 11.54 8.87
N ASP A 50 -2.71 12.16 8.38
CA ASP A 50 -2.56 12.44 6.95
C ASP A 50 -2.42 11.13 6.15
N PRO A 51 -3.30 10.86 5.17
CA PRO A 51 -3.28 9.59 4.43
C PRO A 51 -1.98 9.35 3.65
N LYS A 52 -1.34 10.42 3.15
CA LYS A 52 -0.09 10.31 2.37
C LYS A 52 1.07 9.94 3.28
N ALA A 53 1.19 10.59 4.43
CA ALA A 53 2.16 10.28 5.46
C ALA A 53 1.92 8.88 6.03
N ARG A 54 0.66 8.48 6.25
CA ARG A 54 0.31 7.15 6.74
C ARG A 54 0.73 6.06 5.76
N MET A 55 0.45 6.23 4.47
CA MET A 55 0.92 5.31 3.43
C MET A 55 2.45 5.17 3.44
N GLN A 56 3.16 6.29 3.59
CA GLN A 56 4.63 6.29 3.64
C GLN A 56 5.16 5.56 4.88
N ALA A 57 4.52 5.73 6.04
CA ALA A 57 4.87 5.03 7.29
C ALA A 57 4.64 3.51 7.17
N VAL A 58 3.47 3.09 6.67
CA VAL A 58 3.14 1.67 6.45
C VAL A 58 4.11 1.04 5.45
N TRP A 59 4.38 1.72 4.33
CA TRP A 59 5.32 1.22 3.33
C TRP A 59 6.74 1.08 3.88
N ASN A 60 7.22 2.04 4.66
CA ASN A 60 8.54 1.94 5.29
C ASN A 60 8.64 0.77 6.28
N TYR A 61 7.54 0.38 6.93
CA TYR A 61 7.51 -0.79 7.81
C TYR A 61 7.46 -2.10 7.00
N CYS A 62 6.75 -2.12 5.88
CA CYS A 62 6.55 -3.35 5.08
C CYS A 62 7.62 -3.59 4.00
N LYS A 63 8.35 -2.55 3.58
CA LYS A 63 9.40 -2.67 2.58
C LYS A 63 10.58 -3.43 3.23
N SER A 64 10.70 -4.68 2.86
CA SER A 64 11.82 -5.58 3.16
C SER A 64 12.07 -6.36 1.89
#